data_AF-A0A9W6BLH5-F1
#
_entry.id   AF-A0A9W6BLH5-F1
#
_cell.length_a   1.000
_cell.length_b   1.000
_cell.length_c   1.000
_cell.angle_alpha   90.00
_cell.angle_beta   90.00
_cell.angle_gamma   90.00
#
_symmetry.space_group_name_H-M   'P 1'
#
loop_
_entity.id
_entity.type
_entity.pdbx_description
1 polymer ?
#
loop_
_entity_poly.entity_id
_entity_poly.type
_entity_poly.pdbx_seq_one_letter_code
_entity_poly.pdbx_strand_id
1 'polypeptide(L)'
;MNEVVATEDIVRASARGLRNKLDKAIPGSSASSSSGSDGRRRLLADGVDEVYTEAPNALRAVVYLVDFCGWKNPFRSPQEFRKYLFANETGALEANLQSYYGTCSYGKATWDPANVVVVGPIQLECQGRMAGGTGIPFNAATSCSLSEEMYWTRAAEQQGQQLAVRDPKLKEILQFTKRRRSMVILPSDAKCGFSGHGDQACQDICSTVVMARNGVPNIYSMFHELQHNYGLGHAGRAANPYGDGSDPMGTHASINSGLQCHNAPQNWRMGWAGPIPGGHLTAANFTPAANRLTLTIPAASTSDQNMVILRLGLQSPQPGAPAIAYPNYFISYRVRNATFGGYDSGLPAAFHRKVTIHAYNGTTDDRDGNTTSLQDAGPRFTRPDSAFPAGDGWMAPFSPLDPATGLGGGLRVRVVSTSATSAVVELCRMYAQTEGVRGSADCRTNLDRDCDGLIGAADPDCK
;
A
#
# COMPACT_ATOMS: atom_id res chain seq x y z
N MET A 1 -9.70 -26.72 1.09
CA MET A 1 -10.29 -25.38 1.08
C MET A 1 -9.69 -24.63 -0.11
N ASN A 2 -10.24 -24.86 -1.30
CA ASN A 2 -9.80 -24.31 -2.59
C ASN A 2 -10.99 -23.57 -3.18
N GLU A 3 -11.16 -22.27 -2.90
CA GLU A 3 -12.30 -21.53 -3.46
C GLU A 3 -12.13 -19.99 -3.41
N VAL A 4 -10.95 -19.48 -3.84
CA VAL A 4 -10.69 -18.02 -3.93
C VAL A 4 -10.34 -17.56 -5.35
N VAL A 5 -10.38 -18.44 -6.35
CA VAL A 5 -9.87 -18.14 -7.71
C VAL A 5 -10.98 -17.69 -8.69
N ALA A 6 -12.27 -17.87 -8.38
CA ALA A 6 -13.34 -17.78 -9.39
C ALA A 6 -13.93 -16.38 -9.65
N THR A 7 -13.55 -15.33 -8.90
CA THR A 7 -14.23 -14.02 -8.95
C THR A 7 -13.60 -12.98 -9.88
N GLU A 8 -12.38 -13.18 -10.39
CA GLU A 8 -11.69 -12.15 -11.20
C GLU A 8 -12.02 -12.17 -12.71
N ASP A 9 -12.42 -13.31 -13.28
CA ASP A 9 -12.69 -13.42 -14.72
C ASP A 9 -13.98 -12.69 -15.15
N ILE A 10 -14.93 -12.50 -14.21
CA ILE A 10 -16.20 -11.81 -14.48
C ILE A 10 -16.01 -10.28 -14.49
N VAL A 11 -15.07 -9.74 -13.71
CA VAL A 11 -14.79 -8.30 -13.63
C VAL A 11 -14.03 -7.81 -14.87
N ARG A 12 -13.09 -8.61 -15.40
CA ARG A 12 -12.33 -8.25 -16.62
C ARG A 12 -13.17 -8.28 -17.91
N ALA A 13 -14.20 -9.13 -17.98
CA ALA A 13 -15.10 -9.21 -19.13
C ALA A 13 -16.09 -8.03 -19.20
N SER A 14 -16.57 -7.56 -18.04
CA SER A 14 -17.55 -6.47 -17.96
C SER A 14 -16.93 -5.09 -18.26
N ALA A 15 -15.68 -4.86 -17.84
CA ALA A 15 -14.96 -3.60 -18.11
C ALA A 15 -14.59 -3.39 -19.60
N ARG A 16 -14.37 -4.47 -20.36
CA ARG A 16 -14.12 -4.38 -21.82
C ARG A 16 -15.40 -4.10 -22.62
N GLY A 17 -16.55 -4.59 -22.16
CA GLY A 17 -17.85 -4.36 -22.81
C GLY A 17 -18.34 -2.92 -22.70
N LEU A 18 -17.98 -2.22 -21.62
CA LEU A 18 -18.39 -0.83 -21.37
C LEU A 18 -17.47 0.22 -22.00
N ARG A 19 -16.16 -0.02 -22.12
CA ARG A 19 -15.25 0.90 -22.84
C ARG A 19 -15.60 1.03 -24.33
N ASN A 20 -15.92 -0.07 -25.00
CA ASN A 20 -16.24 -0.06 -26.43
C ASN A 20 -17.56 0.67 -26.78
N LYS A 21 -18.40 1.01 -25.80
CA LYS A 21 -19.65 1.76 -26.01
C LYS A 21 -19.55 3.26 -25.71
N LEU A 22 -18.51 3.70 -25.00
CA LEU A 22 -18.32 5.12 -24.63
C LEU A 22 -17.37 5.88 -25.58
N ASP A 23 -16.48 5.19 -26.30
CA ASP A 23 -15.51 5.83 -27.22
C ASP A 23 -16.11 6.32 -28.56
N LYS A 24 -17.43 6.18 -28.77
CA LYS A 24 -18.10 6.58 -30.03
C LYS A 24 -18.78 7.96 -30.01
N ALA A 25 -18.62 8.76 -28.96
CA ALA A 25 -19.37 10.00 -28.83
C ALA A 25 -18.59 11.16 -28.18
N ILE A 26 -17.41 11.55 -28.68
CA ILE A 26 -16.83 12.90 -28.58
C ILE A 26 -15.71 13.04 -29.65
N PRO A 27 -15.75 14.01 -30.58
CA PRO A 27 -14.63 14.29 -31.46
C PRO A 27 -13.65 15.32 -30.84
N GLY A 28 -12.38 14.93 -30.75
CA GLY A 28 -11.21 15.81 -30.86
C GLY A 28 -10.90 16.77 -29.70
N SER A 29 -9.94 16.42 -28.85
CA SER A 29 -8.84 17.36 -28.55
C SER A 29 -7.60 16.60 -28.08
N SER A 30 -6.50 16.83 -28.77
CA SER A 30 -5.15 16.40 -28.42
C SER A 30 -4.61 17.27 -27.30
N ALA A 31 -4.18 16.67 -26.18
CA ALA A 31 -3.33 17.34 -25.21
C ALA A 31 -2.20 16.40 -24.78
N SER A 32 -0.98 16.87 -25.00
CA SER A 32 0.30 16.23 -24.72
C SER A 32 0.51 15.99 -23.23
N SER A 33 0.92 14.77 -22.87
CA SER A 33 1.40 14.43 -21.55
C SER A 33 2.85 14.88 -21.38
N SER A 34 3.10 15.77 -20.44
CA SER A 34 4.44 16.08 -19.93
C SER A 34 4.54 15.55 -18.51
N SER A 35 5.30 14.46 -18.34
CA SER A 35 5.62 13.85 -17.05
C SER A 35 7.07 14.17 -16.72
N GLY A 36 7.29 14.93 -15.64
CA GLY A 36 8.62 15.19 -15.10
C GLY A 36 8.57 16.20 -13.96
N SER A 37 8.60 15.72 -12.72
CA SER A 37 9.04 16.55 -11.60
C SER A 37 9.53 15.66 -10.45
N ASP A 38 10.81 15.77 -10.14
CA ASP A 38 11.36 15.46 -8.83
C ASP A 38 11.33 16.75 -7.98
N GLY A 39 10.95 16.64 -6.71
CA GLY A 39 11.31 17.61 -5.67
C GLY A 39 10.33 18.71 -5.24
N ARG A 40 9.37 19.19 -6.06
CA ARG A 40 8.31 20.12 -5.58
C ARG A 40 7.05 19.98 -6.44
N ARG A 41 6.03 19.32 -5.88
CA ARG A 41 4.73 19.19 -6.52
C ARG A 41 4.10 20.57 -6.71
N ARG A 42 3.56 20.80 -7.91
CA ARG A 42 2.56 21.85 -8.12
C ARG A 42 1.35 21.43 -7.29
N LEU A 43 1.17 22.08 -6.13
CA LEU A 43 -0.08 21.99 -5.37
C LEU A 43 -1.22 22.13 -6.38
N LEU A 44 -2.11 21.13 -6.43
CA LEU A 44 -3.41 21.31 -7.08
C LEU A 44 -3.97 22.62 -6.50
N ALA A 45 -4.59 23.45 -7.34
CA ALA A 45 -5.00 24.81 -6.99
C ALA A 45 -5.91 24.92 -5.74
N ASP A 46 -6.37 23.77 -5.21
CA ASP A 46 -7.25 23.64 -4.06
C ASP A 46 -6.55 23.05 -2.80
N GLY A 47 -5.25 22.74 -2.84
CA GLY A 47 -4.44 22.45 -1.64
C GLY A 47 -4.73 21.15 -0.87
N VAL A 48 -5.40 20.15 -1.45
CA VAL A 48 -5.68 18.87 -0.75
C VAL A 48 -5.09 17.68 -1.54
N ASP A 49 -3.79 17.49 -1.39
CA ASP A 49 -3.11 16.26 -1.80
C ASP A 49 -3.18 15.25 -0.63
N GLU A 50 -3.57 14.01 -0.89
CA GLU A 50 -3.56 12.94 0.13
C GLU A 50 -2.12 12.47 0.39
N VAL A 51 -1.19 12.77 -0.52
CA VAL A 51 0.24 12.59 -0.30
C VAL A 51 0.75 13.68 0.64
N TYR A 52 1.40 13.27 1.73
CA TYR A 52 1.98 14.21 2.69
C TYR A 52 3.06 15.06 2.02
N THR A 53 2.97 16.39 2.19
CA THR A 53 3.91 17.35 1.59
C THR A 53 4.64 18.25 2.57
N GLU A 54 4.20 18.40 3.84
CA GLU A 54 4.92 19.12 4.93
C GLU A 54 4.05 19.30 6.20
N ALA A 55 2.72 19.37 6.08
CA ALA A 55 1.79 19.49 7.21
C ALA A 55 0.95 18.21 7.42
N PRO A 56 0.64 17.81 8.67
CA PRO A 56 -0.19 16.64 8.91
C PRO A 56 -1.56 16.74 8.23
N ASN A 57 -1.95 15.67 7.53
CA ASN A 57 -3.26 15.55 6.90
C ASN A 57 -4.30 15.22 7.97
N ALA A 58 -5.09 16.21 8.38
CA ALA A 58 -6.21 16.02 9.30
C ALA A 58 -7.39 15.39 8.57
N LEU A 59 -7.58 14.08 8.79
CA LEU A 59 -8.60 13.31 8.11
C LEU A 59 -9.98 13.63 8.66
N ARG A 60 -10.94 13.76 7.75
CA ARG A 60 -12.34 14.06 8.06
C ARG A 60 -13.21 12.91 7.59
N ALA A 61 -14.13 12.47 8.44
CA ALA A 61 -14.99 11.35 8.11
C ALA A 61 -16.38 11.48 8.71
N VAL A 62 -17.37 10.96 7.97
CA VAL A 62 -18.67 10.59 8.54
C VAL A 62 -18.80 9.08 8.43
N VAL A 63 -19.11 8.44 9.55
CA VAL A 63 -19.35 7.00 9.63
C VAL A 63 -20.84 6.76 9.81
N TYR A 64 -21.45 6.02 8.91
CA TYR A 64 -22.86 5.65 8.95
C TYR A 64 -23.01 4.20 9.35
N LEU A 65 -23.69 3.97 10.46
CA LEU A 65 -24.19 2.67 10.88
C LEU A 65 -25.54 2.47 10.17
N VAL A 66 -25.68 1.45 9.32
CA VAL A 66 -26.91 1.29 8.53
C VAL A 66 -27.66 0.01 8.86
N ASP A 67 -28.99 0.09 8.92
CA ASP A 67 -29.94 -1.02 8.95
C ASP A 67 -30.62 -1.10 7.57
N PHE A 68 -30.84 -2.29 7.01
CA PHE A 68 -31.62 -2.48 5.78
C PHE A 68 -32.13 -3.92 5.65
N CYS A 69 -33.19 -4.14 4.85
CA CYS A 69 -33.77 -5.47 4.64
C CYS A 69 -34.17 -6.22 5.93
N GLY A 70 -34.51 -5.50 7.02
CA GLY A 70 -34.73 -6.09 8.34
C GLY A 70 -33.46 -6.51 9.08
N TRP A 71 -32.30 -6.48 8.42
CA TRP A 71 -30.99 -6.70 9.01
C TRP A 71 -30.54 -5.50 9.83
N LYS A 72 -30.02 -5.79 11.01
CA LYS A 72 -29.67 -4.80 12.02
C LYS A 72 -28.15 -4.66 12.11
N ASN A 73 -27.66 -3.43 12.06
CA ASN A 73 -26.29 -3.14 12.42
C ASN A 73 -26.04 -3.63 13.85
N PRO A 74 -24.94 -4.36 14.12
CA PRO A 74 -24.65 -4.83 15.47
C PRO A 74 -24.33 -3.69 16.45
N PHE A 75 -23.92 -2.52 15.97
CA PHE A 75 -23.75 -1.32 16.78
C PHE A 75 -25.07 -0.55 16.80
N ARG A 76 -25.71 -0.47 17.96
CA ARG A 76 -27.03 0.16 18.13
C ARG A 76 -26.94 1.63 18.53
N SER A 77 -25.73 2.13 18.80
CA SER A 77 -25.45 3.54 19.05
C SER A 77 -24.11 3.98 18.45
N PRO A 78 -23.94 5.29 18.16
CA PRO A 78 -22.65 5.84 17.77
C PRO A 78 -21.53 5.51 18.78
N GLN A 79 -21.85 5.58 20.09
CA GLN A 79 -20.91 5.36 21.18
C GLN A 79 -20.30 3.95 21.17
N GLU A 80 -21.09 2.92 20.88
CA GLU A 80 -20.60 1.53 20.79
C GLU A 80 -19.54 1.33 19.70
N PHE A 81 -19.60 2.14 18.63
CA PHE A 81 -18.66 2.05 17.52
C PHE A 81 -17.39 2.89 17.72
N ARG A 82 -17.41 3.91 18.59
CA ARG A 82 -16.28 4.84 18.77
C ARG A 82 -14.99 4.16 19.22
N LYS A 83 -15.08 3.02 19.93
CA LYS A 83 -13.91 2.22 20.36
C LYS A 83 -13.04 1.67 19.21
N TYR A 84 -13.58 1.59 17.99
CA TYR A 84 -12.83 1.22 16.78
C TYR A 84 -12.14 2.42 16.12
N LEU A 85 -12.56 3.63 16.48
CA LEU A 85 -12.11 4.87 15.87
C LEU A 85 -11.05 5.59 16.71
N PHE A 86 -11.18 5.56 18.05
CA PHE A 86 -10.39 6.41 18.93
C PHE A 86 -9.84 5.65 20.13
N ALA A 87 -8.62 6.01 20.55
CA ALA A 87 -7.87 5.35 21.62
C ALA A 87 -8.37 5.70 23.03
N ASN A 88 -9.02 6.86 23.20
CA ASN A 88 -9.49 7.35 24.51
C ASN A 88 -10.91 6.91 24.87
N GLU A 89 -11.49 5.98 24.10
CA GLU A 89 -12.85 5.49 24.32
C GLU A 89 -12.85 4.31 25.29
N THR A 90 -13.95 4.14 26.02
CA THR A 90 -14.09 2.98 26.93
C THR A 90 -14.10 1.69 26.12
N GLY A 91 -13.18 0.77 26.43
CA GLY A 91 -13.02 -0.48 25.68
C GLY A 91 -12.39 -0.29 24.30
N ALA A 92 -11.65 0.81 24.10
CA ALA A 92 -10.86 1.04 22.89
C ALA A 92 -9.97 -0.16 22.56
N LEU A 93 -9.93 -0.49 21.28
CA LEU A 93 -9.04 -1.53 20.78
C LEU A 93 -7.62 -0.99 20.63
N GLU A 94 -6.65 -1.89 20.75
CA GLU A 94 -5.25 -1.58 20.40
C GLU A 94 -5.14 -1.11 18.95
N ALA A 95 -5.66 -1.91 18.02
CA ALA A 95 -5.93 -1.48 16.67
C ALA A 95 -7.22 -0.65 16.62
N ASN A 96 -7.07 0.67 16.53
CA ASN A 96 -8.14 1.61 16.20
C ASN A 96 -7.62 2.63 15.17
N LEU A 97 -8.51 3.36 14.47
CA LEU A 97 -8.09 4.27 13.40
C LEU A 97 -7.20 5.43 13.88
N GLN A 98 -7.45 5.97 15.07
CA GLN A 98 -6.61 7.02 15.66
C GLN A 98 -5.17 6.53 15.88
N SER A 99 -5.01 5.38 16.51
CA SER A 99 -3.69 4.75 16.70
C SER A 99 -3.04 4.36 15.38
N TYR A 100 -3.82 3.83 14.42
CA TYR A 100 -3.30 3.44 13.11
C TYR A 100 -2.73 4.63 12.35
N TYR A 101 -3.53 5.69 12.14
CA TYR A 101 -3.06 6.86 11.40
C TYR A 101 -1.94 7.57 12.17
N GLY A 102 -2.09 7.82 13.46
CA GLY A 102 -1.06 8.50 14.25
C GLY A 102 0.28 7.75 14.24
N THR A 103 0.26 6.42 14.36
CA THR A 103 1.47 5.60 14.47
C THR A 103 2.04 5.25 13.11
N CYS A 104 1.25 4.66 12.21
CA CYS A 104 1.74 4.14 10.93
C CYS A 104 2.13 5.24 9.94
N SER A 105 1.61 6.47 10.11
CA SER A 105 2.01 7.62 9.32
C SER A 105 3.10 8.50 9.97
N TYR A 106 3.61 8.12 11.15
CA TYR A 106 4.56 8.96 11.90
C TYR A 106 4.00 10.36 12.23
N GLY A 107 2.70 10.42 12.54
CA GLY A 107 1.98 11.67 12.82
C GLY A 107 1.69 12.55 11.59
N LYS A 108 1.97 12.07 10.36
CA LYS A 108 1.73 12.81 9.11
C LYS A 108 0.28 12.76 8.65
N ALA A 109 -0.51 11.84 9.18
CA ALA A 109 -1.95 11.78 9.05
C ALA A 109 -2.57 11.62 10.44
N THR A 110 -3.67 12.33 10.69
CA THR A 110 -4.34 12.30 11.99
C THR A 110 -5.82 11.96 11.83
N TRP A 111 -6.32 11.13 12.74
CA TRP A 111 -7.73 10.76 12.82
C TRP A 111 -8.28 11.28 14.15
N ASP A 112 -8.77 12.52 14.11
CA ASP A 112 -9.15 13.28 15.30
C ASP A 112 -10.66 13.13 15.60
N PRO A 113 -11.06 12.86 16.86
CA PRO A 113 -12.46 12.88 17.27
C PRO A 113 -13.22 14.16 16.89
N ALA A 114 -12.57 15.31 16.78
CA ALA A 114 -13.19 16.57 16.34
C ALA A 114 -13.59 16.53 14.86
N ASN A 115 -12.83 15.83 14.02
CA ASN A 115 -13.01 15.76 12.57
C ASN A 115 -13.88 14.58 12.10
N VAL A 116 -14.36 13.77 13.04
CA VAL A 116 -15.07 12.52 12.73
C VAL A 116 -16.39 12.45 13.49
N VAL A 117 -17.46 12.12 12.77
CA VAL A 117 -18.81 11.93 13.31
C VAL A 117 -19.31 10.53 12.98
N VAL A 118 -19.95 9.88 13.96
CA VAL A 118 -20.62 8.58 13.76
C VAL A 118 -22.13 8.83 13.85
N VAL A 119 -22.87 8.35 12.86
CA VAL A 119 -24.30 8.55 12.68
C VAL A 119 -24.98 7.19 12.58
N GLY A 120 -26.13 7.06 13.25
CA GLY A 120 -27.01 5.91 13.11
C GLY A 120 -27.19 5.09 14.39
N PRO A 121 -27.85 3.92 14.30
CA PRO A 121 -28.29 3.27 13.06
C PRO A 121 -29.29 4.08 12.24
N ILE A 122 -29.07 4.21 10.94
CA ILE A 122 -30.04 4.78 9.98
C ILE A 122 -30.69 3.66 9.17
N GLN A 123 -31.99 3.79 8.90
CA GLN A 123 -32.73 2.80 8.12
C GLN A 123 -32.65 3.16 6.64
N LEU A 124 -32.07 2.27 5.84
CA LEU A 124 -32.09 2.35 4.38
C LEU A 124 -33.15 1.41 3.80
N GLU A 125 -33.57 1.69 2.57
CA GLU A 125 -34.47 0.81 1.83
C GLU A 125 -33.73 -0.46 1.38
N CYS A 126 -34.50 -1.53 1.23
CA CYS A 126 -33.96 -2.83 0.86
C CYS A 126 -33.77 -2.98 -0.66
N GLN A 127 -34.65 -2.37 -1.44
CA GLN A 127 -34.67 -2.46 -2.90
C GLN A 127 -35.35 -1.22 -3.47
N GLY A 128 -34.99 -0.84 -4.69
CA GLY A 128 -35.59 0.33 -5.32
C GLY A 128 -34.84 0.78 -6.56
N ARG A 129 -34.95 2.08 -6.86
CA ARG A 129 -34.21 2.73 -7.95
C ARG A 129 -33.59 4.02 -7.42
N MET A 130 -32.30 4.20 -7.64
CA MET A 130 -31.62 5.47 -7.35
C MET A 130 -32.11 6.57 -8.30
N ALA A 131 -32.19 7.81 -7.81
CA ALA A 131 -32.56 8.96 -8.62
C ALA A 131 -31.51 9.27 -9.72
N GLY A 132 -31.99 9.57 -10.93
CA GLY A 132 -31.18 9.97 -12.11
C GLY A 132 -31.53 9.17 -13.37
N GLY A 133 -31.70 9.84 -14.52
CA GLY A 133 -31.90 9.21 -15.84
C GLY A 133 -32.91 8.06 -15.87
N THR A 134 -32.47 6.88 -16.34
CA THR A 134 -33.29 5.65 -16.38
C THR A 134 -33.49 5.00 -14.99
N GLY A 135 -32.90 5.53 -13.93
CA GLY A 135 -32.87 4.97 -12.58
C GLY A 135 -32.04 3.70 -12.53
N ILE A 136 -30.98 3.67 -11.73
CA ILE A 136 -30.19 2.45 -11.52
C ILE A 136 -30.93 1.59 -10.48
N PRO A 137 -31.45 0.41 -10.84
CA PRO A 137 -32.10 -0.47 -9.87
C PRO A 137 -31.06 -0.99 -8.87
N PHE A 138 -31.49 -1.21 -7.63
CA PHE A 138 -30.70 -1.88 -6.62
C PHE A 138 -31.56 -2.87 -5.84
N ASN A 139 -30.95 -3.95 -5.37
CA ASN A 139 -31.56 -4.90 -4.45
C ASN A 139 -30.53 -5.38 -3.42
N ALA A 140 -30.49 -4.68 -2.28
CA ALA A 140 -29.56 -4.96 -1.19
C ALA A 140 -29.88 -6.28 -0.44
N ALA A 141 -31.05 -6.90 -0.69
CA ALA A 141 -31.38 -8.20 -0.10
C ALA A 141 -30.61 -9.36 -0.75
N THR A 142 -30.26 -9.21 -2.02
CA THR A 142 -29.73 -10.31 -2.83
C THR A 142 -28.44 -9.98 -3.56
N SER A 143 -28.05 -8.71 -3.60
CA SER A 143 -26.87 -8.24 -4.31
C SER A 143 -26.04 -7.29 -3.46
N CYS A 144 -24.75 -7.22 -3.76
CA CYS A 144 -23.79 -6.26 -3.24
C CYS A 144 -22.88 -5.81 -4.38
N SER A 145 -23.48 -5.48 -5.52
CA SER A 145 -22.75 -4.99 -6.68
C SER A 145 -22.55 -3.47 -6.56
N LEU A 146 -21.88 -2.89 -7.55
CA LEU A 146 -21.66 -1.45 -7.62
C LEU A 146 -22.96 -0.64 -7.46
N SER A 147 -24.12 -1.13 -7.94
CA SER A 147 -25.40 -0.43 -7.75
C SER A 147 -25.83 -0.35 -6.29
N GLU A 148 -25.64 -1.41 -5.51
CA GLU A 148 -25.98 -1.43 -4.09
C GLU A 148 -25.01 -0.57 -3.27
N GLU A 149 -23.72 -0.63 -3.58
CA GLU A 149 -22.70 0.20 -2.93
C GLU A 149 -22.93 1.70 -3.17
N MET A 150 -23.20 2.07 -4.43
CA MET A 150 -23.60 3.43 -4.77
C MET A 150 -24.88 3.86 -4.07
N TYR A 151 -25.84 2.93 -3.90
CA TYR A 151 -27.08 3.21 -3.18
C TYR A 151 -26.81 3.48 -1.70
N TRP A 152 -26.11 2.58 -1.01
CA TRP A 152 -25.86 2.71 0.44
C TRP A 152 -25.12 4.00 0.77
N THR A 153 -24.07 4.32 0.01
CA THR A 153 -23.27 5.53 0.20
C THR A 153 -24.09 6.80 -0.03
N ARG A 154 -24.82 6.90 -1.15
CA ARG A 154 -25.65 8.07 -1.47
C ARG A 154 -26.82 8.24 -0.50
N ALA A 155 -27.51 7.16 -0.17
CA ALA A 155 -28.65 7.21 0.74
C ALA A 155 -28.20 7.56 2.17
N ALA A 156 -27.05 7.02 2.63
CA ALA A 156 -26.48 7.37 3.91
C ALA A 156 -26.06 8.85 3.98
N GLU A 157 -25.39 9.36 2.94
CA GLU A 157 -25.04 10.78 2.83
C GLU A 157 -26.29 11.68 2.83
N GLN A 158 -27.34 11.30 2.10
CA GLN A 158 -28.60 12.04 2.08
C GLN A 158 -29.25 12.10 3.47
N GLN A 159 -29.29 10.97 4.19
CA GLN A 159 -29.79 10.91 5.57
C GLN A 159 -28.90 11.74 6.52
N GLY A 160 -27.59 11.70 6.34
CA GLY A 160 -26.64 12.55 7.07
C GLY A 160 -26.96 14.03 6.92
N GLN A 161 -27.21 14.49 5.69
CA GLN A 161 -27.61 15.89 5.42
C GLN A 161 -28.93 16.27 6.12
N GLN A 162 -29.90 15.36 6.19
CA GLN A 162 -31.16 15.61 6.90
C GLN A 162 -30.93 15.74 8.42
N LEU A 163 -30.09 14.88 8.99
CA LEU A 163 -29.76 14.89 10.41
C LEU A 163 -28.91 16.12 10.81
N ALA A 164 -28.07 16.61 9.89
CA ALA A 164 -27.22 17.78 10.09
C ALA A 164 -27.99 19.07 10.41
N VAL A 165 -29.28 19.13 10.10
CA VAL A 165 -30.16 20.26 10.50
C VAL A 165 -30.20 20.41 12.03
N ARG A 166 -30.03 19.31 12.78
CA ARG A 166 -30.11 19.26 14.25
C ARG A 166 -28.79 18.90 14.94
N ASP A 167 -27.77 18.51 14.17
CA ASP A 167 -26.44 18.19 14.66
C ASP A 167 -25.40 19.16 14.05
N PRO A 168 -25.01 20.22 14.79
CA PRO A 168 -24.06 21.21 14.30
C PRO A 168 -22.70 20.62 13.93
N LYS A 169 -22.25 19.57 14.63
CA LYS A 169 -20.97 18.94 14.36
C LYS A 169 -21.03 18.13 13.06
N LEU A 170 -22.11 17.37 12.87
CA LEU A 170 -22.33 16.67 11.60
C LEU A 170 -22.41 17.65 10.42
N LYS A 171 -23.11 18.77 10.60
CA LYS A 171 -23.19 19.87 9.62
C LYS A 171 -21.81 20.42 9.27
N GLU A 172 -20.98 20.67 10.29
CA GLU A 172 -19.61 21.14 10.11
C GLU A 172 -18.76 20.15 9.31
N ILE A 173 -18.85 18.85 9.60
CA ILE A 173 -18.06 17.86 8.84
C ILE A 173 -18.60 17.67 7.42
N LEU A 174 -19.92 17.70 7.22
CA LEU A 174 -20.53 17.51 5.90
C LEU A 174 -20.25 18.66 4.91
N GLN A 175 -19.83 19.83 5.40
CA GLN A 175 -19.44 20.95 4.53
C GLN A 175 -18.17 20.65 3.71
N PHE A 176 -17.36 19.68 4.14
CA PHE A 176 -16.17 19.25 3.42
C PHE A 176 -16.56 18.28 2.30
N THR A 177 -16.44 18.74 1.05
CA THR A 177 -16.82 17.97 -0.15
C THR A 177 -15.63 17.34 -0.89
N LYS A 178 -14.40 17.71 -0.51
CA LYS A 178 -13.16 17.19 -1.07
C LYS A 178 -12.45 16.29 -0.05
N ARG A 179 -12.03 15.10 -0.50
CA ARG A 179 -11.34 14.05 0.26
C ARG A 179 -11.96 13.65 1.61
N ARG A 180 -13.22 14.03 1.89
CA ARG A 180 -13.92 13.60 3.10
C ARG A 180 -14.31 12.14 2.95
N ARG A 181 -14.03 11.34 3.97
CA ARG A 181 -14.38 9.91 4.00
C ARG A 181 -15.85 9.74 4.38
N SER A 182 -16.58 8.97 3.58
CA SER A 182 -17.95 8.53 3.83
C SER A 182 -17.92 7.03 4.05
N MET A 183 -17.89 6.64 5.32
CA MET A 183 -17.77 5.24 5.72
C MET A 183 -19.16 4.67 5.99
N VAL A 184 -19.53 3.57 5.35
CA VAL A 184 -20.79 2.88 5.58
C VAL A 184 -20.52 1.52 6.20
N ILE A 185 -21.02 1.30 7.40
CA ILE A 185 -20.89 0.04 8.12
C ILE A 185 -22.17 -0.78 7.93
N LEU A 186 -22.06 -1.90 7.21
CA LEU A 186 -23.19 -2.77 6.90
C LEU A 186 -23.50 -3.74 8.06
N PRO A 187 -24.78 -4.18 8.20
CA PRO A 187 -25.19 -5.27 9.09
C PRO A 187 -24.44 -6.58 8.83
N SER A 188 -24.33 -7.42 9.86
CA SER A 188 -23.69 -8.74 9.74
C SER A 188 -24.43 -9.76 8.91
N ASP A 189 -25.74 -9.57 8.72
CA ASP A 189 -26.55 -10.47 7.91
C ASP A 189 -26.47 -10.17 6.41
N ALA A 190 -25.83 -9.06 6.01
CA ALA A 190 -25.64 -8.68 4.62
C ALA A 190 -24.93 -9.79 3.83
N LYS A 191 -25.48 -10.16 2.68
CA LYS A 191 -25.03 -11.30 1.87
C LYS A 191 -23.93 -10.92 0.87
N CYS A 192 -22.94 -10.14 1.31
CA CYS A 192 -21.84 -9.73 0.44
C CYS A 192 -20.65 -10.70 0.52
N GLY A 193 -20.04 -10.96 -0.63
CA GLY A 193 -18.85 -11.82 -0.74
C GLY A 193 -17.55 -11.17 -0.27
N PHE A 194 -17.52 -9.83 -0.14
CA PHE A 194 -16.35 -9.06 0.29
C PHE A 194 -16.38 -8.75 1.80
N SER A 195 -15.29 -8.23 2.36
CA SER A 195 -15.28 -7.71 3.75
C SER A 195 -15.37 -6.18 3.80
N GLY A 196 -14.94 -5.52 2.74
CA GLY A 196 -15.24 -4.12 2.46
C GLY A 196 -14.95 -3.79 1.00
N HIS A 197 -15.15 -2.51 0.66
CA HIS A 197 -14.74 -1.90 -0.60
C HIS A 197 -14.49 -0.40 -0.35
N GLY A 198 -13.41 0.15 -0.89
CA GLY A 198 -13.10 1.59 -0.84
C GLY A 198 -12.84 2.19 -2.22
N ASP A 199 -13.27 3.44 -2.41
CA ASP A 199 -12.94 4.20 -3.62
C ASP A 199 -11.42 4.36 -3.73
N GLN A 200 -10.87 4.06 -4.91
CA GLN A 200 -9.44 4.25 -5.18
C GLN A 200 -9.13 5.69 -5.62
N ALA A 201 -8.28 6.40 -4.88
CA ALA A 201 -7.80 7.75 -5.22
C ALA A 201 -8.91 8.81 -5.47
N CYS A 202 -10.03 8.71 -4.75
CA CYS A 202 -11.17 9.63 -4.78
C CYS A 202 -10.77 11.09 -4.53
N GLN A 203 -11.31 12.05 -5.30
CA GLN A 203 -11.02 13.49 -5.13
C GLN A 203 -12.09 14.27 -4.36
N ASP A 204 -13.33 13.83 -4.48
CA ASP A 204 -14.49 14.41 -3.83
C ASP A 204 -14.75 13.67 -2.51
N ILE A 205 -15.96 13.15 -2.30
CA ILE A 205 -16.26 12.27 -1.17
C ILE A 205 -15.66 10.90 -1.48
N CYS A 206 -14.90 10.40 -0.51
CA CYS A 206 -14.23 9.10 -0.56
C CYS A 206 -15.09 8.06 0.13
N SER A 207 -15.70 7.17 -0.64
CA SER A 207 -16.60 6.15 -0.10
C SER A 207 -15.82 4.94 0.38
N THR A 208 -16.25 4.39 1.51
CA THR A 208 -15.74 3.13 2.05
C THR A 208 -16.90 2.36 2.65
N VAL A 209 -17.16 1.16 2.16
CA VAL A 209 -18.19 0.26 2.67
C VAL A 209 -17.50 -0.88 3.41
N VAL A 210 -17.89 -1.15 4.65
CA VAL A 210 -17.29 -2.23 5.46
C VAL A 210 -18.39 -3.08 6.07
N MET A 211 -18.23 -4.39 5.98
CA MET A 211 -19.12 -5.33 6.63
C MET A 211 -18.75 -5.53 8.11
N ALA A 212 -19.73 -5.40 9.00
CA ALA A 212 -19.58 -5.97 10.33
C ALA A 212 -19.73 -7.49 10.23
N ARG A 213 -18.76 -8.31 10.61
CA ARG A 213 -18.88 -9.77 10.63
C ARG A 213 -18.93 -10.27 12.07
N ASN A 214 -19.83 -11.21 12.37
CA ASN A 214 -20.00 -11.77 13.73
C ASN A 214 -20.18 -10.70 14.82
N GLY A 215 -20.88 -9.60 14.50
CA GLY A 215 -21.11 -8.51 15.46
C GLY A 215 -19.93 -7.56 15.71
N VAL A 216 -18.82 -7.71 15.00
CA VAL A 216 -17.63 -6.83 15.08
C VAL A 216 -17.24 -6.33 13.69
N PRO A 217 -16.83 -5.06 13.50
CA PRO A 217 -16.19 -4.66 12.26
C PRO A 217 -14.79 -5.28 12.25
N ASN A 218 -14.37 -5.86 11.13
CA ASN A 218 -12.98 -6.23 11.00
C ASN A 218 -12.17 -4.93 10.86
N ILE A 219 -11.51 -4.51 11.94
CA ILE A 219 -10.74 -3.25 11.96
C ILE A 219 -9.66 -3.25 10.87
N TYR A 220 -9.10 -4.40 10.52
CA TYR A 220 -8.14 -4.51 9.43
C TYR A 220 -8.77 -4.32 8.06
N SER A 221 -10.04 -4.73 7.88
CA SER A 221 -10.80 -4.34 6.69
C SER A 221 -11.01 -2.83 6.66
N MET A 222 -11.32 -2.19 7.79
CA MET A 222 -11.41 -0.72 7.83
C MET A 222 -10.08 -0.05 7.45
N PHE A 223 -8.95 -0.57 7.97
CA PHE A 223 -7.63 -0.08 7.55
C PHE A 223 -7.49 -0.24 6.05
N HIS A 224 -7.59 -1.46 5.54
CA HIS A 224 -7.46 -1.82 4.11
C HIS A 224 -8.28 -0.91 3.20
N GLU A 225 -9.61 -0.84 3.41
CA GLU A 225 -10.48 -0.09 2.52
C GLU A 225 -10.22 1.43 2.56
N LEU A 226 -9.88 1.97 3.73
CA LEU A 226 -9.53 3.39 3.84
C LEU A 226 -8.20 3.74 3.18
N GLN A 227 -7.31 2.77 2.98
CA GLN A 227 -6.06 3.02 2.26
C GLN A 227 -6.28 3.05 0.75
N HIS A 228 -7.33 2.41 0.22
CA HIS A 228 -7.72 2.63 -1.17
C HIS A 228 -8.05 4.11 -1.42
N ASN A 229 -8.58 4.85 -0.43
CA ASN A 229 -8.83 6.28 -0.60
C ASN A 229 -7.54 7.10 -0.84
N TYR A 230 -6.38 6.62 -0.38
CA TYR A 230 -5.05 7.17 -0.71
C TYR A 230 -4.54 6.74 -2.10
N GLY A 231 -5.31 5.95 -2.83
CA GLY A 231 -4.96 5.39 -4.13
C GLY A 231 -4.18 4.09 -4.08
N LEU A 232 -3.92 3.56 -2.89
CA LEU A 232 -3.14 2.33 -2.74
C LEU A 232 -3.88 1.15 -3.38
N GLY A 233 -3.14 0.33 -4.11
CA GLY A 233 -3.62 -0.97 -4.55
C GLY A 233 -3.25 -2.06 -3.54
N HIS A 234 -3.61 -3.31 -3.84
CA HIS A 234 -3.24 -4.43 -2.99
C HIS A 234 -1.72 -4.62 -2.88
N ALA A 235 -1.28 -5.16 -1.75
CA ALA A 235 0.09 -5.62 -1.53
C ALA A 235 0.20 -7.12 -1.79
N GLY A 236 0.75 -7.46 -2.94
CA GLY A 236 0.75 -8.82 -3.46
C GLY A 236 2.07 -9.57 -3.28
N ARG A 237 2.04 -10.84 -3.67
CA ARG A 237 3.23 -11.67 -3.91
C ARG A 237 2.95 -12.58 -5.09
N ALA A 238 3.82 -12.52 -6.11
CA ALA A 238 3.59 -13.20 -7.39
C ALA A 238 2.20 -12.89 -7.96
N ALA A 239 1.41 -13.92 -8.28
CA ALA A 239 0.05 -13.77 -8.81
C ALA A 239 -1.02 -13.52 -7.74
N ASN A 240 -0.69 -13.62 -6.44
CA ASN A 240 -1.66 -13.41 -5.38
C ASN A 240 -1.68 -11.92 -4.99
N PRO A 241 -2.79 -11.18 -5.25
CA PRO A 241 -2.88 -9.77 -4.89
C PRO A 241 -2.85 -9.53 -3.38
N TYR A 242 -3.21 -10.52 -2.56
CA TYR A 242 -3.16 -10.46 -1.09
C TYR A 242 -1.97 -11.24 -0.52
N GLY A 243 -0.93 -11.47 -1.33
CA GLY A 243 0.19 -12.35 -1.00
C GLY A 243 1.22 -11.75 -0.02
N ASP A 244 1.12 -10.47 0.31
CA ASP A 244 1.98 -9.81 1.29
C ASP A 244 1.36 -9.86 2.69
N GLY A 245 1.84 -10.75 3.56
CA GLY A 245 1.40 -10.80 4.95
C GLY A 245 2.04 -9.74 5.85
N SER A 246 2.86 -8.83 5.33
CA SER A 246 3.53 -7.77 6.08
C SER A 246 2.86 -6.39 5.96
N ASP A 247 1.77 -6.32 5.19
CA ASP A 247 1.11 -5.08 4.79
C ASP A 247 -0.43 -5.22 4.91
N PRO A 248 -1.15 -4.22 5.43
CA PRO A 248 -2.61 -4.26 5.57
C PRO A 248 -3.35 -4.34 4.23
N MET A 249 -2.73 -3.92 3.12
CA MET A 249 -3.23 -4.08 1.75
C MET A 249 -2.99 -5.47 1.17
N GLY A 250 -2.29 -6.34 1.89
CA GLY A 250 -2.12 -7.74 1.55
C GLY A 250 -3.06 -8.61 2.38
N THR A 251 -2.50 -9.55 3.15
CA THR A 251 -3.31 -10.43 4.02
C THR A 251 -3.22 -10.04 5.49
N HIS A 252 -4.38 -9.88 6.11
CA HIS A 252 -4.52 -9.57 7.54
C HIS A 252 -4.92 -10.79 8.39
N ALA A 253 -4.96 -11.99 7.81
CA ALA A 253 -5.48 -13.20 8.49
C ALA A 253 -4.65 -13.65 9.71
N SER A 254 -3.44 -13.13 9.88
CA SER A 254 -2.51 -13.48 10.97
C SER A 254 -2.20 -12.32 11.92
N ILE A 255 -2.90 -11.19 11.75
CA ILE A 255 -2.77 -10.05 12.66
C ILE A 255 -3.67 -10.31 13.86
N ASN A 256 -3.10 -10.19 15.06
CA ASN A 256 -3.85 -10.32 16.30
C ASN A 256 -4.67 -9.04 16.56
N SER A 257 -4.51 -8.38 17.70
CA SER A 257 -5.16 -7.11 18.04
C SER A 257 -4.31 -5.87 17.70
N GLY A 258 -3.05 -6.06 17.31
CA GLY A 258 -2.07 -4.98 17.15
C GLY A 258 -2.12 -4.25 15.80
N LEU A 259 -1.31 -3.21 15.65
CA LEU A 259 -1.20 -2.45 14.40
C LEU A 259 -0.30 -3.18 13.40
N GLN A 260 -0.73 -3.27 12.15
CA GLN A 260 0.15 -3.63 11.04
C GLN A 260 0.27 -2.42 10.12
N CYS A 261 1.45 -1.84 10.08
CA CYS A 261 1.69 -0.68 9.23
C CYS A 261 2.09 -1.11 7.82
N HIS A 262 1.97 -0.18 6.89
CA HIS A 262 2.31 -0.37 5.48
C HIS A 262 3.75 -0.81 5.26
N ASN A 263 3.99 -1.49 4.13
CA ASN A 263 5.30 -1.78 3.61
C ASN A 263 5.98 -0.49 3.10
N ALA A 264 7.28 -0.58 2.82
CA ALA A 264 8.08 0.56 2.41
C ALA A 264 7.55 1.30 1.17
N PRO A 265 7.24 0.64 0.04
CA PRO A 265 6.77 1.36 -1.14
C PRO A 265 5.41 2.05 -0.94
N GLN A 266 4.49 1.49 -0.15
CA GLN A 266 3.22 2.16 0.15
C GLN A 266 3.41 3.37 1.06
N ASN A 267 4.24 3.27 2.10
CA ASN A 267 4.57 4.43 2.93
C ASN A 267 5.27 5.53 2.12
N TRP A 268 6.19 5.16 1.21
CA TRP A 268 6.85 6.11 0.32
C TRP A 268 5.87 6.81 -0.60
N ARG A 269 4.95 6.05 -1.20
CA ARG A 269 3.93 6.59 -2.10
C ARG A 269 3.07 7.66 -1.42
N MET A 270 2.66 7.44 -0.17
CA MET A 270 1.86 8.40 0.59
C MET A 270 2.68 9.54 1.22
N GLY A 271 4.01 9.51 1.10
CA GLY A 271 4.91 10.45 1.79
C GLY A 271 5.00 10.21 3.30
N TRP A 272 4.51 9.07 3.80
CA TRP A 272 4.55 8.73 5.23
C TRP A 272 5.94 8.32 5.68
N ALA A 273 6.73 7.70 4.80
CA ALA A 273 8.13 7.38 5.06
C ALA A 273 8.99 7.63 3.82
N GLY A 274 10.29 7.77 4.00
CA GLY A 274 11.26 7.98 2.94
C GLY A 274 12.51 7.14 3.15
N PRO A 275 13.45 7.20 2.19
CA PRO A 275 14.70 6.49 2.35
C PRO A 275 15.60 7.15 3.40
N ILE A 276 16.50 6.34 3.93
CA ILE A 276 17.61 6.82 4.76
C ILE A 276 18.50 7.81 3.96
N PRO A 277 19.33 8.63 4.63
CA PRO A 277 20.37 9.40 3.95
C PRO A 277 21.25 8.51 3.08
N GLY A 278 21.38 8.84 1.79
CA GLY A 278 22.10 8.01 0.81
C GLY A 278 21.34 6.76 0.35
N GLY A 279 20.09 6.56 0.78
CA GLY A 279 19.25 5.41 0.43
C GLY A 279 18.51 5.53 -0.90
N HIS A 280 18.67 6.64 -1.63
CA HIS A 280 18.24 6.74 -3.02
C HIS A 280 19.38 6.29 -3.94
N LEU A 281 19.30 5.07 -4.43
CA LEU A 281 20.34 4.44 -5.23
C LEU A 281 19.89 4.24 -6.68
N THR A 282 20.77 4.54 -7.62
CA THR A 282 20.62 4.29 -9.06
C THR A 282 21.80 3.49 -9.59
N ALA A 283 21.83 3.23 -10.90
CA ALA A 283 22.97 2.57 -11.54
C ALA A 283 24.30 3.31 -11.31
N ALA A 284 24.28 4.65 -11.21
CA ALA A 284 25.48 5.49 -11.05
C ALA A 284 26.15 5.36 -9.68
N ASN A 285 25.49 4.77 -8.69
CA ASN A 285 26.10 4.51 -7.38
C ASN A 285 27.08 3.33 -7.40
N PHE A 286 27.19 2.62 -8.53
CA PHE A 286 27.97 1.40 -8.65
C PHE A 286 28.91 1.47 -9.86
N THR A 287 30.11 0.90 -9.70
CA THR A 287 31.04 0.61 -10.80
C THR A 287 31.49 -0.85 -10.69
N PRO A 288 32.03 -1.47 -11.75
CA PRO A 288 32.58 -2.82 -11.65
C PRO A 288 33.64 -2.99 -10.54
N ALA A 289 34.42 -1.94 -10.25
CA ALA A 289 35.41 -1.94 -9.16
C ALA A 289 34.85 -1.62 -7.77
N ALA A 290 33.65 -1.05 -7.70
CA ALA A 290 32.96 -0.66 -6.48
C ALA A 290 31.47 -0.93 -6.64
N ASN A 291 31.12 -2.21 -6.70
CA ASN A 291 29.75 -2.66 -6.94
C ASN A 291 29.01 -3.05 -5.64
N ARG A 292 29.64 -2.87 -4.48
CA ARG A 292 29.11 -3.16 -3.15
C ARG A 292 28.89 -1.91 -2.32
N LEU A 293 27.78 -1.86 -1.61
CA LEU A 293 27.45 -0.82 -0.63
C LEU A 293 26.91 -1.47 0.64
N THR A 294 27.48 -1.13 1.80
CA THR A 294 26.94 -1.53 3.10
C THR A 294 26.15 -0.38 3.71
N LEU A 295 24.92 -0.64 4.11
CA LEU A 295 23.99 0.34 4.67
C LEU A 295 23.41 -0.16 5.97
N THR A 296 23.14 0.76 6.91
CA THR A 296 22.36 0.48 8.11
C THR A 296 20.95 1.02 7.91
N ILE A 297 19.95 0.14 7.93
CA ILE A 297 18.54 0.48 7.79
C ILE A 297 17.91 0.43 9.19
N PRO A 298 17.39 1.56 9.72
CA PRO A 298 16.68 1.54 10.99
C PRO A 298 15.36 0.76 10.85
N ALA A 299 14.90 0.18 11.95
CA ALA A 299 13.58 -0.44 12.00
C ALA A 299 12.53 0.63 11.71
N ALA A 300 11.51 0.28 10.91
CA ALA A 300 10.44 1.21 10.56
C ALA A 300 9.77 1.84 11.79
N SER A 301 9.71 1.12 12.91
CA SER A 301 9.18 1.63 14.18
C SER A 301 10.00 2.77 14.84
N THR A 302 11.21 3.07 14.36
CA THR A 302 12.14 4.01 15.02
C THR A 302 12.38 5.30 14.25
N SER A 303 12.06 5.36 12.96
CA SER A 303 12.33 6.49 12.08
C SER A 303 11.39 6.43 10.88
N ASP A 304 10.96 7.58 10.38
CA ASP A 304 10.23 7.70 9.10
C ASP A 304 11.18 7.71 7.89
N GLN A 305 12.50 7.78 8.11
CA GLN A 305 13.55 7.51 7.13
C GLN A 305 14.09 6.10 7.39
N ASN A 306 13.52 5.08 6.74
CA ASN A 306 13.70 3.67 7.14
C ASN A 306 13.79 2.66 5.99
N MET A 307 14.06 3.15 4.77
CA MET A 307 14.18 2.28 3.61
C MET A 307 15.34 2.66 2.69
N VAL A 308 15.65 1.78 1.76
CA VAL A 308 16.48 2.05 0.59
C VAL A 308 15.61 1.86 -0.64
N ILE A 309 15.69 2.80 -1.57
CA ILE A 309 15.01 2.77 -2.86
C ILE A 309 16.08 2.61 -3.93
N LEU A 310 16.11 1.46 -4.60
CA LEU A 310 17.08 1.11 -5.61
C LEU A 310 16.43 1.08 -7.01
N ARG A 311 17.01 1.83 -7.94
CA ARG A 311 16.55 1.97 -9.34
C ARG A 311 17.70 1.72 -10.31
N LEU A 312 18.09 0.47 -10.52
CA LEU A 312 19.19 0.11 -11.45
C LEU A 312 18.86 0.34 -12.93
N GLY A 313 17.57 0.47 -13.26
CA GLY A 313 17.12 0.86 -14.59
C GLY A 313 17.28 2.36 -14.88
N LEU A 314 17.78 3.15 -13.93
CA LEU A 314 17.89 4.60 -14.06
C LEU A 314 19.35 5.03 -13.89
N GLN A 315 19.83 5.96 -14.72
CA GLN A 315 21.21 6.45 -14.60
C GLN A 315 21.38 7.35 -13.37
N SER A 316 20.51 8.33 -13.21
CA SER A 316 20.52 9.28 -12.09
C SER A 316 19.09 9.62 -11.68
N PRO A 317 18.84 10.11 -10.45
CA PRO A 317 17.48 10.44 -10.00
C PRO A 317 16.87 11.64 -10.75
N GLN A 318 17.64 12.34 -11.58
CA GLN A 318 17.20 13.57 -12.23
C GLN A 318 16.12 13.30 -13.31
N PRO A 319 15.12 14.20 -13.45
CA PRO A 319 14.16 14.13 -14.53
C PRO A 319 14.84 14.06 -15.91
N GLY A 320 14.37 13.16 -16.77
CA GLY A 320 14.91 12.97 -18.11
C GLY A 320 16.22 12.18 -18.20
N ALA A 321 16.73 11.67 -17.07
CA ALA A 321 17.88 10.77 -17.09
C ALA A 321 17.57 9.50 -17.92
N PRO A 322 18.57 8.95 -18.66
CA PRO A 322 18.42 7.69 -19.37
C PRO A 322 17.87 6.58 -18.47
N ALA A 323 16.91 5.83 -18.99
CA ALA A 323 16.23 4.77 -18.28
C ALA A 323 15.93 3.57 -19.17
N ILE A 324 15.93 2.38 -18.58
CA ILE A 324 15.44 1.13 -19.17
C ILE A 324 14.35 0.53 -18.27
N ALA A 325 13.53 -0.36 -18.83
CA ALA A 325 12.59 -1.13 -18.04
C ALA A 325 13.35 -2.04 -17.06
N TYR A 326 13.24 -1.75 -15.77
CA TYR A 326 13.85 -2.54 -14.69
C TYR A 326 12.99 -2.40 -13.43
N PRO A 327 12.80 -3.47 -12.62
CA PRO A 327 12.07 -3.36 -11.37
C PRO A 327 12.78 -2.44 -10.37
N ASN A 328 12.06 -1.49 -9.78
CA ASN A 328 12.58 -0.73 -8.65
C ASN A 328 12.36 -1.52 -7.36
N TYR A 329 13.38 -1.59 -6.53
CA TYR A 329 13.34 -2.33 -5.26
C TYR A 329 13.31 -1.38 -4.07
N PHE A 330 12.46 -1.73 -3.10
CA PHE A 330 12.34 -1.09 -1.81
C PHE A 330 12.80 -2.09 -0.76
N ILE A 331 13.83 -1.72 0.00
CA ILE A 331 14.44 -2.57 1.03
C ILE A 331 14.22 -1.88 2.36
N SER A 332 13.57 -2.54 3.31
CA SER A 332 13.27 -1.96 4.62
C SER A 332 13.39 -3.00 5.72
N TYR A 333 13.53 -2.54 6.97
CA TYR A 333 13.66 -3.41 8.12
C TYR A 333 12.45 -3.30 9.04
N ARG A 334 11.82 -4.43 9.37
CA ARG A 334 10.58 -4.48 10.14
C ARG A 334 10.80 -5.24 11.45
N VAL A 335 10.31 -4.67 12.55
CA VAL A 335 10.38 -5.26 13.89
C VAL A 335 9.02 -5.12 14.55
N ARG A 336 8.39 -6.27 14.87
CA ARG A 336 7.18 -6.30 15.70
C ARG A 336 7.45 -5.59 17.03
N ASN A 337 6.71 -4.51 17.30
CA ASN A 337 6.77 -3.78 18.55
C ASN A 337 5.92 -4.47 19.62
N ALA A 338 6.39 -4.53 20.87
CA ALA A 338 5.62 -5.12 21.96
C ALA A 338 4.73 -4.10 22.68
N THR A 339 4.92 -2.81 22.42
CA THR A 339 4.11 -1.73 23.01
C THR A 339 2.72 -1.70 22.39
N PHE A 340 1.70 -1.58 23.25
CA PHE A 340 0.30 -1.40 22.85
C PHE A 340 0.14 -0.23 21.89
N GLY A 341 -0.41 -0.49 20.70
CA GLY A 341 -0.60 0.53 19.67
C GLY A 341 0.70 1.02 19.04
N GLY A 342 1.82 0.35 19.30
CA GLY A 342 3.10 0.64 18.68
C GLY A 342 3.14 0.24 17.21
N TYR A 343 4.04 0.88 16.45
CA TYR A 343 4.26 0.56 15.05
C TYR A 343 4.52 -0.93 14.89
N ASP A 344 3.76 -1.61 14.03
CA ASP A 344 3.88 -3.05 13.81
C ASP A 344 3.64 -3.96 15.03
N SER A 345 2.87 -3.54 16.03
CA SER A 345 2.54 -4.43 17.15
C SER A 345 1.79 -5.71 16.74
N GLY A 346 1.11 -5.68 15.59
CA GLY A 346 0.44 -6.81 14.95
C GLY A 346 1.27 -7.55 13.88
N LEU A 347 2.47 -7.10 13.52
CA LEU A 347 3.25 -7.64 12.39
C LEU A 347 3.54 -9.14 12.56
N PRO A 348 3.19 -10.03 11.61
CA PRO A 348 3.38 -11.48 11.78
C PRO A 348 4.82 -11.90 12.11
N ALA A 349 4.98 -12.96 12.90
CA ALA A 349 6.29 -13.39 13.40
C ALA A 349 7.28 -13.70 12.28
N ALA A 350 6.79 -14.14 11.12
CA ALA A 350 7.60 -14.38 9.92
C ALA A 350 8.32 -13.12 9.41
N PHE A 351 7.85 -11.91 9.76
CA PHE A 351 8.42 -10.62 9.38
C PHE A 351 9.08 -9.87 10.54
N HIS A 352 9.05 -10.40 11.77
CA HIS A 352 9.72 -9.77 12.90
C HIS A 352 11.25 -9.92 12.76
N ARG A 353 11.96 -8.79 12.87
CA ARG A 353 13.41 -8.69 12.67
C ARG A 353 13.84 -9.20 11.29
N LYS A 354 13.06 -8.80 10.28
CA LYS A 354 13.34 -9.11 8.89
C LYS A 354 13.57 -7.87 8.05
N VAL A 355 14.53 -7.97 7.14
CA VAL A 355 14.66 -7.10 5.98
C VAL A 355 13.67 -7.61 4.93
N THR A 356 12.69 -6.79 4.56
CA THR A 356 11.73 -7.10 3.49
C THR A 356 12.15 -6.42 2.19
N ILE A 357 12.02 -7.15 1.09
CA ILE A 357 12.32 -6.66 -0.25
C ILE A 357 11.02 -6.62 -1.04
N HIS A 358 10.65 -5.43 -1.49
CA HIS A 358 9.46 -5.21 -2.32
C HIS A 358 9.86 -4.67 -3.68
N ALA A 359 9.19 -5.11 -4.73
CA ALA A 359 9.25 -4.49 -6.05
C ALA A 359 8.06 -3.55 -6.23
N TYR A 360 8.31 -2.34 -6.73
CA TYR A 360 7.28 -1.35 -7.01
C TYR A 360 7.72 -0.34 -8.08
N ASN A 361 7.04 -0.35 -9.23
CA ASN A 361 7.39 0.53 -10.37
C ASN A 361 6.51 1.78 -10.48
N GLY A 362 5.66 2.05 -9.49
CA GLY A 362 4.84 3.24 -9.48
C GLY A 362 5.58 4.48 -8.98
N THR A 363 4.81 5.55 -8.93
CA THR A 363 5.19 6.89 -8.52
C THR A 363 4.55 7.23 -7.17
N THR A 364 4.80 8.43 -6.67
CA THR A 364 4.05 8.97 -5.52
C THR A 364 2.68 9.51 -5.94
N ASP A 365 2.30 9.45 -7.22
CA ASP A 365 0.97 9.90 -7.67
C ASP A 365 -0.12 9.05 -6.99
N ASP A 366 -1.12 9.72 -6.43
CA ASP A 366 -2.23 9.04 -5.79
C ASP A 366 -3.07 8.28 -6.82
N ARG A 367 -3.02 8.66 -8.10
CA ARG A 367 -3.70 7.96 -9.20
C ARG A 367 -2.88 6.84 -9.85
N ASP A 368 -1.73 6.52 -9.29
CA ASP A 368 -0.90 5.44 -9.82
C ASP A 368 -1.55 4.07 -9.59
N GLY A 369 -1.88 3.36 -10.67
CA GLY A 369 -2.49 2.02 -10.58
C GLY A 369 -1.52 0.89 -10.21
N ASN A 370 -0.23 1.16 -10.07
CA ASN A 370 0.76 0.13 -9.74
C ASN A 370 0.52 -0.41 -8.32
N THR A 371 0.74 -1.72 -8.18
CA THR A 371 0.68 -2.45 -6.92
C THR A 371 2.08 -2.81 -6.44
N THR A 372 2.23 -3.00 -5.13
CA THR A 372 3.48 -3.43 -4.51
C THR A 372 3.57 -4.94 -4.49
N SER A 373 4.76 -5.50 -4.71
CA SER A 373 4.98 -6.95 -4.72
C SER A 373 6.10 -7.37 -3.78
N LEU A 374 5.77 -8.10 -2.71
CA LEU A 374 6.76 -8.70 -1.81
C LEU A 374 7.58 -9.75 -2.57
N GLN A 375 8.89 -9.57 -2.63
CA GLN A 375 9.81 -10.53 -3.25
C GLN A 375 10.22 -11.59 -2.23
N ASP A 376 10.80 -11.17 -1.11
CA ASP A 376 11.26 -12.05 -0.04
C ASP A 376 11.54 -11.28 1.27
N ALA A 377 11.84 -12.00 2.36
CA ALA A 377 12.20 -11.44 3.66
C ALA A 377 13.32 -12.24 4.35
N GLY A 378 14.39 -11.55 4.77
CA GLY A 378 15.61 -12.15 5.34
C GLY A 378 15.98 -11.59 6.72
N PRO A 379 16.94 -12.17 7.48
CA PRO A 379 17.80 -13.28 7.08
C PRO A 379 17.02 -14.59 6.96
N ARG A 380 17.55 -15.58 6.23
CA ARG A 380 16.86 -16.82 5.82
C ARG A 380 15.74 -16.56 4.81
N PHE A 381 16.13 -16.00 3.68
CA PHE A 381 15.24 -15.80 2.54
C PHE A 381 14.62 -17.12 2.08
N THR A 382 13.39 -17.07 1.59
CA THR A 382 12.68 -18.27 1.11
C THR A 382 13.27 -18.84 -0.16
N ARG A 383 13.97 -18.00 -0.94
CA ARG A 383 14.78 -18.38 -2.09
C ARG A 383 16.22 -17.98 -1.83
N PRO A 384 16.97 -18.76 -1.03
CA PRO A 384 18.34 -18.41 -0.71
C PRO A 384 19.18 -18.44 -1.98
N ASP A 385 20.07 -17.48 -2.09
CA ASP A 385 21.12 -17.49 -3.10
C ASP A 385 22.10 -18.64 -2.82
N SER A 386 22.48 -19.41 -3.86
CA SER A 386 23.45 -20.49 -3.74
C SER A 386 24.82 -20.02 -3.28
N ALA A 387 25.20 -18.77 -3.57
CA ALA A 387 26.43 -18.14 -3.09
C ALA A 387 26.41 -17.93 -1.56
N PHE A 388 25.22 -17.86 -0.96
CA PHE A 388 25.02 -17.55 0.45
C PHE A 388 24.26 -18.69 1.15
N PRO A 389 24.92 -19.84 1.39
CA PRO A 389 24.28 -21.07 1.89
C PRO A 389 23.66 -20.93 3.29
N ALA A 390 24.06 -19.91 4.06
CA ALA A 390 23.40 -19.57 5.33
C ALA A 390 21.99 -18.96 5.14
N GLY A 391 21.59 -18.69 3.90
CA GLY A 391 20.31 -18.09 3.51
C GLY A 391 20.20 -16.60 3.83
N ASP A 392 21.33 -15.93 4.05
CA ASP A 392 21.43 -14.49 4.31
C ASP A 392 21.46 -13.65 3.03
N GLY A 393 21.54 -14.27 1.85
CA GLY A 393 21.50 -13.60 0.55
C GLY A 393 20.19 -13.82 -0.23
N TRP A 394 19.71 -12.76 -0.88
CA TRP A 394 18.65 -12.76 -1.88
C TRP A 394 19.17 -12.18 -3.20
N MET A 395 18.72 -12.73 -4.32
CA MET A 395 19.11 -12.29 -5.65
C MET A 395 17.88 -11.93 -6.48
N ALA A 396 17.93 -10.75 -7.10
CA ALA A 396 16.96 -10.31 -8.10
C ALA A 396 17.15 -11.04 -9.44
N PRO A 397 16.11 -11.14 -10.28
CA PRO A 397 16.29 -11.49 -11.68
C PRO A 397 17.32 -10.57 -12.36
N PHE A 398 18.21 -11.16 -13.14
CA PHE A 398 19.21 -10.41 -13.92
C PHE A 398 18.58 -9.84 -15.19
N SER A 399 18.75 -8.54 -15.42
CA SER A 399 18.44 -7.90 -16.70
C SER A 399 19.75 -7.64 -17.45
N PRO A 400 19.86 -7.95 -18.75
CA PRO A 400 21.08 -7.70 -19.52
C PRO A 400 21.60 -6.27 -19.34
N LEU A 401 22.90 -6.14 -19.10
CA LEU A 401 23.54 -4.83 -19.00
C LEU A 401 23.58 -4.22 -20.40
N ASP A 402 23.07 -3.00 -20.55
CA ASP A 402 23.25 -2.21 -21.76
C ASP A 402 24.66 -1.59 -21.73
N PRO A 403 25.58 -1.97 -22.62
CA PRO A 403 26.95 -1.47 -22.61
C PRO A 403 27.05 0.01 -23.01
N ALA A 404 26.07 0.57 -23.72
CA ALA A 404 26.09 1.96 -24.13
C ALA A 404 25.70 2.91 -22.98
N THR A 405 24.74 2.49 -22.16
CA THR A 405 24.22 3.31 -21.06
C THR A 405 24.74 2.89 -19.68
N GLY A 406 25.29 1.67 -19.58
CA GLY A 406 25.69 1.06 -18.32
C GLY A 406 24.49 0.74 -17.40
N LEU A 407 23.27 0.66 -17.94
CA LEU A 407 22.05 0.36 -17.19
C LEU A 407 21.72 -1.14 -17.21
N GLY A 408 20.95 -1.61 -16.22
CA GLY A 408 20.61 -3.02 -16.05
C GLY A 408 21.56 -3.75 -15.10
N GLY A 409 21.72 -5.06 -15.30
CA GLY A 409 22.43 -5.97 -14.42
C GLY A 409 21.50 -6.68 -13.42
N GLY A 410 22.08 -7.16 -12.32
CA GLY A 410 21.37 -7.81 -11.23
C GLY A 410 21.58 -7.09 -9.90
N LEU A 411 20.84 -7.52 -8.88
CA LEU A 411 21.01 -7.08 -7.50
C LEU A 411 21.11 -8.31 -6.60
N ARG A 412 22.14 -8.35 -5.76
CA ARG A 412 22.19 -9.20 -4.58
C ARG A 412 22.06 -8.37 -3.31
N VAL A 413 21.25 -8.84 -2.37
CA VAL A 413 21.03 -8.24 -1.05
C VAL A 413 21.41 -9.26 0.00
N ARG A 414 22.38 -8.92 0.84
CA ARG A 414 22.82 -9.74 1.96
C ARG A 414 22.49 -9.08 3.29
N VAL A 415 21.87 -9.81 4.20
CA VAL A 415 21.62 -9.34 5.57
C VAL A 415 22.81 -9.71 6.45
N VAL A 416 23.66 -8.74 6.76
CA VAL A 416 24.88 -8.94 7.55
C VAL A 416 24.57 -9.12 9.03
N SER A 417 23.68 -8.29 9.58
CA SER A 417 23.23 -8.40 10.96
C SER A 417 21.88 -7.73 11.18
N THR A 418 21.18 -8.14 12.24
CA THR A 418 19.92 -7.52 12.67
C THR A 418 19.92 -7.30 14.18
N SER A 419 19.23 -6.25 14.63
CA SER A 419 19.06 -5.89 16.03
C SER A 419 17.60 -5.58 16.33
N ALA A 420 17.28 -5.12 17.53
CA ALA A 420 15.93 -4.64 17.84
C ALA A 420 15.56 -3.34 17.11
N THR A 421 16.54 -2.57 16.63
CA THR A 421 16.34 -1.20 16.12
C THR A 421 16.89 -0.97 14.72
N SER A 422 17.66 -1.90 14.16
CA SER A 422 18.27 -1.74 12.84
C SER A 422 18.70 -3.07 12.21
N ALA A 423 18.98 -3.05 10.92
CA ALA A 423 19.68 -4.10 10.19
C ALA A 423 20.84 -3.50 9.39
N VAL A 424 21.95 -4.23 9.33
CA VAL A 424 23.06 -3.95 8.41
C VAL A 424 22.87 -4.84 7.18
N VAL A 425 22.80 -4.20 6.01
CA VAL A 425 22.64 -4.89 4.72
C VAL A 425 23.80 -4.52 3.80
N GLU A 426 24.25 -5.50 3.03
CA GLU A 426 25.15 -5.29 1.90
C GLU A 426 24.33 -5.41 0.61
N LEU A 427 24.40 -4.41 -0.24
CA LEU A 427 23.81 -4.37 -1.56
C LEU A 427 24.92 -4.52 -2.58
N CYS A 428 24.78 -5.45 -3.50
CA CYS A 428 25.76 -5.67 -4.56
C CYS A 428 25.09 -5.64 -5.94
N ARG A 429 25.58 -4.77 -6.82
CA ARG A 429 25.13 -4.72 -8.21
C ARG A 429 25.91 -5.74 -9.04
N MET A 430 25.19 -6.69 -9.63
CA MET A 430 25.77 -7.66 -10.55
C MET A 430 25.92 -7.03 -11.93
N TYR A 431 27.11 -7.14 -12.52
CA TYR A 431 27.40 -6.76 -13.90
C TYR A 431 27.37 -7.95 -14.85
N ALA A 432 27.40 -9.17 -14.34
CA ALA A 432 27.26 -10.42 -15.06
C ALA A 432 26.53 -11.46 -14.19
N GLN A 433 26.09 -12.58 -14.78
CA GLN A 433 25.50 -13.70 -14.04
C GLN A 433 26.57 -14.64 -13.45
N THR A 434 27.80 -14.51 -13.92
CA THR A 434 28.99 -15.30 -13.58
C THR A 434 30.20 -14.39 -13.68
N GLU A 435 31.29 -14.67 -12.95
CA GLU A 435 32.51 -13.86 -13.00
C GLU A 435 33.15 -13.80 -14.40
N GLY A 436 33.09 -14.92 -15.12
CA GLY A 436 33.53 -15.02 -16.50
C GLY A 436 33.61 -16.47 -16.96
N VAL A 437 34.26 -16.71 -18.09
CA VAL A 437 34.66 -18.06 -18.51
C VAL A 437 36.14 -18.30 -18.18
N ARG A 438 36.52 -19.54 -17.91
CA ARG A 438 37.91 -19.94 -17.68
C ARG A 438 38.87 -19.32 -18.70
N GLY A 439 39.89 -18.60 -18.21
CA GLY A 439 40.92 -17.96 -19.04
C GLY A 439 40.51 -16.62 -19.68
N SER A 440 39.28 -16.16 -19.47
CA SER A 440 38.82 -14.84 -19.92
C SER A 440 39.61 -13.69 -19.29
N ALA A 441 39.46 -12.50 -19.86
CA ALA A 441 39.97 -11.28 -19.23
C ALA A 441 39.27 -11.01 -17.90
N ASP A 442 37.96 -11.26 -17.81
CA ASP A 442 37.16 -10.98 -16.62
C ASP A 442 37.68 -11.72 -15.39
N CYS A 443 37.96 -13.03 -15.53
CA CYS A 443 38.59 -13.87 -14.49
C CYS A 443 40.00 -13.44 -14.05
N ARG A 444 40.60 -12.43 -14.69
CA ARG A 444 41.92 -11.88 -14.32
C ARG A 444 41.83 -10.47 -13.72
N THR A 445 40.64 -9.87 -13.67
CA THR A 445 40.47 -8.49 -13.21
C THR A 445 40.41 -8.36 -11.68
N ASN A 446 40.33 -9.47 -10.93
CA ASN A 446 40.10 -9.49 -9.48
C ASN A 446 38.87 -8.67 -9.07
N LEU A 447 37.87 -8.62 -9.94
CA LEU A 447 36.56 -8.04 -9.66
C LEU A 447 35.61 -9.16 -9.25
N ASP A 448 34.50 -8.77 -8.63
CA ASP A 448 33.40 -9.66 -8.27
C ASP A 448 32.17 -9.20 -9.04
N ARG A 449 32.02 -9.66 -10.28
CA ARG A 449 31.06 -9.15 -11.26
C ARG A 449 29.67 -9.74 -11.04
N ASP A 450 29.57 -10.91 -10.42
CA ASP A 450 28.31 -11.58 -10.17
C ASP A 450 27.84 -11.42 -8.71
N CYS A 451 28.68 -10.87 -7.82
CA CYS A 451 28.42 -10.61 -6.41
C CYS A 451 28.41 -11.85 -5.50
N ASP A 452 29.17 -12.92 -5.79
CA ASP A 452 29.14 -14.16 -5.00
C ASP A 452 30.11 -14.16 -3.80
N GLY A 453 30.98 -13.16 -3.71
CA GLY A 453 31.99 -13.06 -2.66
C GLY A 453 33.36 -13.62 -3.05
N LEU A 454 33.48 -14.18 -4.24
CA LEU A 454 34.68 -14.77 -4.79
C LEU A 454 35.16 -13.92 -5.98
N ILE A 455 36.46 -13.99 -6.25
CA ILE A 455 37.09 -13.24 -7.34
C ILE A 455 38.16 -14.08 -8.01
N GLY A 456 38.35 -13.87 -9.31
CA GLY A 456 39.45 -14.46 -10.09
C GLY A 456 39.57 -15.98 -9.92
N ALA A 457 40.76 -16.49 -9.65
CA ALA A 457 40.98 -17.95 -9.56
C ALA A 457 40.33 -18.62 -8.33
N ALA A 458 39.90 -17.85 -7.33
CA ALA A 458 39.14 -18.40 -6.20
C ALA A 458 37.71 -18.76 -6.62
N ASP A 459 37.17 -18.01 -7.57
CA ASP A 459 35.83 -18.16 -8.13
C ASP A 459 35.69 -19.47 -8.95
N PRO A 460 34.67 -20.31 -8.67
CA PRO A 460 34.37 -21.51 -9.45
C PRO A 460 34.10 -21.25 -10.94
N ASP A 461 33.53 -20.10 -11.31
CA ASP A 461 33.21 -19.75 -12.70
C ASP A 461 34.49 -19.63 -13.56
N CYS A 462 35.61 -19.33 -12.91
CA CYS A 462 36.91 -19.12 -13.54
C CYS A 462 37.79 -20.37 -13.65
N LYS A 463 37.31 -21.54 -13.21
CA LYS A 463 38.08 -22.80 -13.14
C LYS A 463 37.94 -23.73 -14.34
#